data_AF-A0A4Q3V887-F1
#
_entry.id   AF-A0A4Q3V887-F1
#
_cell.length_a   1.000
_cell.length_b   1.000
_cell.length_c   1.000
_cell.angle_alpha   90.00
_cell.angle_beta   90.00
_cell.angle_gamma   90.00
#
_symmetry.space_group_name_H-M   'P 1'
#
loop_
_entity.id
_entity.type
_entity.pdbx_description
1 polymer ?
#
loop_
_entity_poly.entity_id
_entity_poly.type
_entity_poly.pdbx_seq_one_letter_code
_entity_poly.pdbx_strand_id
1 'polypeptide(L)'
;MAVAIDPNLGATLRNLRLARGLGLDEASRRSGASKAALSSWENGHRRPRGPALARLLDALSADARTKARLLQQADPQQARIVLADSVLGAPVDVGMVLRVMREGRGMAQADLARQIGVSQAAVSQWESGDALPSAETIHAVGFALGATVEETLALASVQGGKAGELVNDPEAVLTQMWTAHIPSSLREVTLMGWEAELWRRAASDPRWESSLVSILSLRANWLVRTERYEEIPVLAARSIRLARGTDTQSQAVGAVAALADSDRHLGRGHDRAADLAGELVGRMPDSHRKAWMLRQRGMSLVRMGRIAEGLKWVSRSSEMDILLIGDNPESWCYDASMLCEALLEAGEPKSAADIIGGRRERQFPPLTYVSVEHANGRAVTDADIAYLHYWTAKEPSSGPDYRRLFSIERRQAWLKGDRSTHETFKFRSIEPIAPDPETEERLWKAVLRDHRG
;
A
#
# COMPACT_ATOMS: atom_id res chain seq x y z
N MET A 1 11.15 -16.40 30.28
CA MET A 1 9.90 -17.15 30.04
C MET A 1 9.99 -17.83 28.68
N ALA A 2 9.86 -19.15 28.63
CA ALA A 2 9.89 -19.91 27.39
C ALA A 2 8.77 -19.43 26.45
N VAL A 3 9.09 -19.26 25.16
CA VAL A 3 8.14 -19.03 24.07
C VAL A 3 6.94 -19.95 24.30
N ALA A 4 5.76 -19.37 24.53
CA ALA A 4 4.55 -20.13 24.80
C ALA A 4 4.38 -21.20 23.71
N ILE A 5 4.55 -22.46 24.10
CA ILE A 5 4.15 -23.60 23.31
C ILE A 5 2.63 -23.46 23.18
N ASP A 6 2.14 -23.18 21.98
CA ASP A 6 0.75 -23.45 21.68
C ASP A 6 0.54 -24.98 21.82
N PRO A 7 -0.26 -25.46 22.79
CA PRO A 7 -0.45 -26.89 23.05
C PRO A 7 -1.06 -27.67 21.87
N ASN A 8 -1.38 -27.00 20.76
CA ASN A 8 -2.17 -27.56 19.68
C ASN A 8 -1.36 -28.04 18.45
N LEU A 9 -0.04 -27.78 18.31
CA LEU A 9 0.68 -28.20 17.08
C LEU A 9 0.70 -29.72 16.90
N GLY A 10 1.15 -30.46 17.92
CA GLY A 10 1.23 -31.92 17.89
C GLY A 10 -0.16 -32.56 17.76
N ALA A 11 -1.12 -32.06 18.53
CA ALA A 11 -2.52 -32.50 18.45
C ALA A 11 -3.14 -32.23 17.07
N THR A 12 -2.87 -31.07 16.46
CA THR A 12 -3.34 -30.74 15.11
C THR A 12 -2.73 -31.66 14.06
N LEU A 13 -1.43 -31.96 14.15
CA LEU A 13 -0.78 -32.93 13.25
C LEU A 13 -1.41 -34.32 13.37
N ARG A 14 -1.65 -34.77 14.60
CA ARG A 14 -2.33 -36.04 14.88
C ARG A 14 -3.75 -36.06 14.31
N ASN A 15 -4.53 -35.01 14.57
CA ASN A 15 -5.91 -34.91 14.10
C ASN A 15 -5.97 -34.86 12.57
N LEU A 16 -5.08 -34.11 11.92
CA LEU A 16 -4.97 -34.06 10.47
C LEU A 16 -4.63 -35.43 9.90
N ARG A 17 -3.65 -36.14 10.49
CA ARG A 17 -3.28 -37.50 10.08
C ARG A 17 -4.45 -38.47 10.20
N LEU A 18 -5.13 -38.47 11.35
CA LEU A 18 -6.28 -39.34 11.61
C LEU A 18 -7.48 -39.01 10.71
N ALA A 19 -7.73 -37.73 10.42
CA ALA A 19 -8.77 -37.30 9.49
C ALA A 19 -8.52 -37.77 8.04
N ARG A 20 -7.26 -38.08 7.69
CA ARG A 20 -6.89 -38.72 6.41
C ARG A 20 -6.86 -40.25 6.46
N GLY A 21 -7.28 -40.85 7.58
CA GLY A 21 -7.27 -42.30 7.78
C GLY A 21 -5.87 -42.91 7.81
N LEU A 22 -4.83 -42.11 8.05
CA LEU A 22 -3.45 -42.57 7.98
C LEU A 22 -2.94 -43.04 9.35
N GLY A 23 -2.36 -44.24 9.40
CA GLY A 23 -1.55 -44.68 10.52
C GLY A 23 -0.18 -43.98 10.56
N LEU A 24 0.54 -44.09 11.68
CA LEU A 24 1.90 -43.53 11.80
C LEU A 24 2.87 -44.16 10.79
N ASP A 25 2.73 -45.46 10.50
CA ASP A 25 3.59 -46.16 9.53
C ASP A 25 3.37 -45.64 8.11
N GLU A 26 2.11 -45.45 7.72
CA GLU A 26 1.78 -44.93 6.40
C GLU A 26 2.20 -43.47 6.24
N ALA A 27 1.94 -42.62 7.23
CA ALA A 27 2.39 -41.23 7.22
C ALA A 27 3.93 -41.12 7.21
N SER A 28 4.62 -42.06 7.87
CA SER A 28 6.08 -42.15 7.85
C SER A 28 6.61 -42.41 6.45
N ARG A 29 6.05 -43.42 5.76
CA ARG A 29 6.41 -43.73 4.37
C ARG A 29 6.17 -42.56 3.41
N ARG A 30 5.03 -41.86 3.54
CA ARG A 30 4.68 -40.75 2.65
C ARG A 30 5.51 -39.48 2.87
N SER A 31 5.83 -39.16 4.12
CA SER A 31 6.53 -37.90 4.48
C SER A 31 8.06 -38.04 4.49
N GLY A 32 8.58 -39.27 4.56
CA GLY A 32 9.99 -39.55 4.77
C GLY A 32 10.48 -39.28 6.20
N ALA A 33 9.60 -38.93 7.14
CA ALA A 33 9.91 -38.85 8.57
C ALA A 33 9.76 -40.23 9.22
N SER A 34 10.56 -40.57 10.23
CA SER A 34 10.41 -41.86 10.93
C SER A 34 9.16 -41.90 11.80
N LYS A 35 8.58 -43.09 12.00
CA LYS A 35 7.44 -43.31 12.91
C LYS A 35 7.68 -42.71 14.31
N ALA A 36 8.89 -42.89 14.84
CA ALA A 36 9.30 -42.35 16.14
C ALA A 36 9.33 -40.82 16.13
N ALA A 37 9.82 -40.19 15.05
CA ALA A 37 9.78 -38.73 14.91
C ALA A 37 8.35 -38.21 14.86
N LEU A 38 7.48 -38.83 14.04
CA LEU A 38 6.05 -38.47 13.96
C LEU A 38 5.36 -38.58 15.32
N SER A 39 5.56 -39.69 16.04
CA SER A 39 5.03 -39.88 17.38
C SER A 39 5.56 -38.82 18.36
N SER A 40 6.86 -38.51 18.29
CA SER A 40 7.48 -37.47 19.14
C SER A 40 6.92 -36.08 18.84
N TRP A 41 6.58 -35.77 17.58
CA TRP A 41 5.99 -34.50 17.18
C TRP A 41 4.52 -34.39 17.62
N GLU A 42 3.73 -35.43 17.37
CA GLU A 42 2.30 -35.46 17.70
C GLU A 42 2.04 -35.38 19.21
N ASN A 43 2.95 -35.91 20.02
CA ASN A 43 2.87 -35.84 21.48
C ASN A 43 3.58 -34.61 22.07
N GLY A 44 4.13 -33.71 21.24
CA GLY A 44 4.78 -32.48 21.70
C GLY A 44 6.16 -32.65 22.33
N HIS A 45 6.73 -33.86 22.37
CA HIS A 45 8.07 -34.12 22.92
C HIS A 45 9.20 -33.47 22.11
N ARG A 46 8.99 -33.27 20.79
CA ARG A 46 9.97 -32.63 19.92
C ARG A 46 9.25 -31.75 18.89
N ARG A 47 9.82 -30.58 18.60
CA ARG A 47 9.34 -29.75 17.48
C ARG A 47 9.89 -30.25 16.14
N PRO A 48 9.06 -30.36 15.10
CA PRO A 48 9.54 -30.65 13.75
C PRO A 48 10.26 -29.42 13.17
N ARG A 49 11.30 -29.63 12.36
CA ARG A 49 11.94 -28.56 11.59
C ARG A 49 11.17 -28.27 10.30
N GLY A 50 11.28 -27.05 9.79
CA GLY A 50 10.47 -26.57 8.65
C GLY A 50 10.43 -27.51 7.44
N PRO A 51 11.55 -28.05 6.91
CA PRO A 51 11.50 -28.88 5.70
C PRO A 51 10.84 -30.25 5.94
N ALA A 52 11.05 -30.82 7.13
CA ALA A 52 10.44 -32.11 7.50
C ALA A 52 8.95 -31.95 7.80
N LEU A 53 8.58 -30.85 8.46
CA LEU A 53 7.18 -30.48 8.68
C LEU A 53 6.46 -30.22 7.35
N ALA A 54 7.07 -29.47 6.43
CA ALA A 54 6.48 -29.19 5.12
C ALA A 54 6.16 -30.47 4.35
N ARG A 55 7.11 -31.42 4.27
CA ARG A 55 6.88 -32.73 3.64
C ARG A 55 5.77 -33.53 4.32
N LEU A 56 5.71 -33.51 5.65
CA LEU A 56 4.62 -34.15 6.38
C LEU A 56 3.28 -33.51 6.01
N LEU A 57 3.17 -32.18 6.02
CA LEU A 57 1.94 -31.47 5.71
C LEU A 57 1.49 -31.71 4.26
N ASP A 58 2.42 -31.80 3.32
CA ASP A 58 2.13 -32.17 1.93
C ASP A 58 1.64 -33.63 1.82
N ALA A 59 2.29 -34.57 2.52
CA ALA A 59 1.86 -35.97 2.60
C ALA A 59 0.48 -36.14 3.25
N LEU A 60 0.14 -35.28 4.20
CA LEU A 60 -1.17 -35.19 4.83
C LEU A 60 -2.15 -34.30 4.04
N SER A 61 -1.75 -33.80 2.86
CA SER A 61 -2.46 -32.84 2.01
C SER A 61 -3.16 -31.73 2.81
N ALA A 62 -2.43 -31.11 3.73
CA ALA A 62 -2.88 -29.95 4.48
C ALA A 62 -3.24 -28.84 3.50
N ASP A 63 -4.33 -28.11 3.77
CA ASP A 63 -4.63 -26.91 2.99
C ASP A 63 -3.55 -25.84 3.23
N ALA A 64 -3.46 -24.87 2.31
CA ALA A 64 -2.43 -23.85 2.34
C ALA A 64 -2.38 -23.05 3.65
N ARG A 65 -3.53 -22.80 4.30
CA ARG A 65 -3.62 -21.99 5.52
C ARG A 65 -3.19 -22.80 6.74
N THR A 66 -3.66 -24.04 6.86
CA THR A 66 -3.18 -24.98 7.88
C THR A 66 -1.67 -25.19 7.74
N LYS A 67 -1.17 -25.36 6.51
CA LYS A 67 0.26 -25.50 6.25
C LYS A 67 1.05 -24.28 6.72
N ALA A 68 0.60 -23.08 6.34
CA ALA A 68 1.22 -21.82 6.75
C ALA A 68 1.27 -21.65 8.27
N ARG A 69 0.12 -21.83 8.95
CA ARG A 69 0.01 -21.70 10.41
C ARG A 69 0.95 -22.65 11.14
N LEU A 70 0.96 -23.93 10.77
CA LEU A 70 1.80 -24.93 11.44
C LEU A 70 3.29 -24.73 11.17
N LEU A 71 3.68 -24.34 9.95
CA LEU A 71 5.07 -23.99 9.65
C LEU A 71 5.53 -22.79 10.48
N GLN A 72 4.73 -21.72 10.53
CA GLN A 72 5.06 -20.53 11.31
C GLN A 72 5.17 -20.83 12.81
N GLN A 73 4.33 -21.71 13.35
CA GLN A 73 4.39 -22.10 14.77
C GLN A 73 5.62 -22.97 15.10
N ALA A 74 6.02 -23.86 14.18
CA ALA A 74 7.13 -24.78 14.41
C ALA A 74 8.49 -24.12 14.23
N ASP A 75 8.65 -23.37 13.12
CA ASP A 75 9.94 -22.90 12.61
C ASP A 75 9.73 -21.61 11.78
N PRO A 76 9.58 -20.44 12.44
CA PRO A 76 9.33 -19.16 11.77
C PRO A 76 10.36 -18.81 10.70
N GLN A 77 11.63 -19.14 10.93
CA GLN A 77 12.73 -18.82 10.01
C GLN A 77 12.58 -19.57 8.69
N GLN A 78 12.35 -20.89 8.77
CA GLN A 78 12.13 -21.68 7.58
C GLN A 78 10.77 -21.39 6.94
N ALA A 79 9.76 -21.06 7.74
CA ALA A 79 8.43 -20.70 7.25
C ALA A 79 8.49 -19.51 6.28
N ARG A 80 9.30 -18.48 6.56
CA ARG A 80 9.54 -17.35 5.66
C ARG A 80 9.93 -17.79 4.25
N ILE A 81 10.84 -18.76 4.14
CA ILE A 81 11.34 -19.28 2.86
C ILE A 81 10.26 -20.13 2.17
N VAL A 82 9.66 -21.08 2.91
CA VAL A 82 8.69 -22.03 2.35
C VAL A 82 7.38 -21.34 1.94
N LEU A 83 7.02 -20.24 2.61
CA LEU A 83 5.76 -19.54 2.41
C LEU A 83 5.87 -18.32 1.48
N ALA A 84 7.06 -17.97 0.99
CA ALA A 84 7.28 -16.81 0.13
C ALA A 84 6.29 -16.76 -1.05
N ASP A 85 6.11 -17.88 -1.74
CA ASP A 85 5.21 -18.03 -2.90
C ASP A 85 3.83 -18.60 -2.54
N SER A 86 3.55 -18.81 -1.24
CA SER A 86 2.24 -19.27 -0.80
C SER A 86 1.17 -18.20 -1.02
N VAL A 87 -0.10 -18.63 -0.98
CA VAL A 87 -1.27 -17.73 -1.07
C VAL A 87 -1.18 -16.63 -0.01
N LEU A 88 -0.84 -17.00 1.23
CA LEU A 88 -0.72 -16.05 2.34
C LEU A 88 0.60 -15.28 2.34
N GLY A 89 1.62 -15.67 1.58
CA GLY A 89 2.96 -15.06 1.62
C GLY A 89 3.68 -15.26 2.97
N ALA A 90 4.96 -14.86 3.02
CA ALA A 90 5.72 -14.84 4.26
C ALA A 90 5.13 -13.79 5.23
N PRO A 91 4.99 -14.10 6.53
CA PRO A 91 4.62 -13.10 7.54
C PRO A 91 5.77 -12.12 7.78
N VAL A 92 5.43 -10.95 8.33
CA VAL A 92 6.42 -10.04 8.93
C VAL A 92 7.15 -10.80 10.05
N ASP A 93 8.48 -10.76 10.02
CA ASP A 93 9.33 -11.31 11.07
C ASP A 93 9.92 -10.22 11.98
N VAL A 94 10.43 -10.63 13.14
CA VAL A 94 10.88 -9.71 14.19
C VAL A 94 12.08 -8.89 13.72
N GLY A 95 12.92 -9.46 12.87
CA GLY A 95 14.09 -8.81 12.28
C GLY A 95 13.71 -7.58 11.47
N MET A 96 12.67 -7.70 10.66
CA MET A 96 12.14 -6.57 9.88
C MET A 96 11.72 -5.40 10.78
N VAL A 97 11.04 -5.67 11.89
CA VAL A 97 10.59 -4.62 12.82
C VAL A 97 11.79 -3.98 13.53
N LEU A 98 12.73 -4.78 14.02
CA LEU A 98 13.95 -4.27 14.67
C LEU A 98 14.76 -3.38 13.72
N ARG A 99 14.85 -3.78 12.44
CA ARG A 99 15.51 -2.98 11.41
C ARG A 99 14.85 -1.63 11.23
N VAL A 100 13.52 -1.58 11.08
CA VAL A 100 12.77 -0.31 10.94
C VAL A 100 12.96 0.58 12.15
N MET A 101 12.88 0.03 13.36
CA MET A 101 13.10 0.80 14.59
C MET A 101 14.53 1.38 14.66
N ARG A 102 15.54 0.60 14.26
CA ARG A 102 16.95 1.04 14.20
C ARG A 102 17.14 2.14 13.17
N GLU A 103 16.66 1.94 11.95
CA GLU A 103 16.81 2.90 10.85
C GLU A 103 16.05 4.20 11.13
N GLY A 104 14.88 4.11 11.79
CA GLY A 104 14.13 5.27 12.26
C GLY A 104 14.88 6.13 13.29
N ARG A 105 15.92 5.58 13.92
CA ARG A 105 16.85 6.30 14.82
C ARG A 105 18.15 6.71 14.16
N GLY A 106 18.29 6.47 12.84
CA GLY A 106 19.51 6.79 12.10
C GLY A 106 20.74 5.98 12.55
N MET A 107 20.55 4.86 13.26
CA MET A 107 21.64 4.07 13.80
C MET A 107 22.14 3.04 12.79
N ALA A 108 23.46 2.84 12.67
CA ALA A 108 24.00 1.70 11.93
C ALA A 108 23.89 0.40 12.75
N GLN A 109 23.92 -0.76 12.08
CA GLN A 109 23.91 -2.06 12.77
C GLN A 109 25.08 -2.19 13.77
N ALA A 110 26.26 -1.66 13.42
CA ALA A 110 27.43 -1.67 14.28
C ALA A 110 27.24 -0.87 15.58
N ASP A 111 26.47 0.22 15.53
CA ASP A 111 26.22 1.06 16.70
C ASP A 111 25.27 0.36 17.67
N LEU A 112 24.18 -0.22 17.16
CA LEU A 112 23.27 -1.03 17.97
C LEU A 112 24.02 -2.23 18.59
N ALA A 113 24.83 -2.93 17.80
CA ALA A 113 25.61 -4.07 18.26
C ALA A 113 26.55 -3.69 19.42
N ARG A 114 27.26 -2.56 19.30
CA ARG A 114 28.14 -2.03 20.35
C ARG A 114 27.36 -1.68 21.61
N GLN A 115 26.18 -1.08 21.48
CA GLN A 115 25.36 -0.65 22.61
C GLN A 115 24.81 -1.83 23.43
N ILE A 116 24.49 -2.96 22.80
CA ILE A 116 23.94 -4.15 23.49
C ILE A 116 24.98 -5.27 23.69
N GLY A 117 26.25 -5.03 23.35
CA GLY A 117 27.35 -5.96 23.61
C GLY A 117 27.37 -7.21 22.73
N VAL A 118 26.97 -7.11 21.46
CA VAL A 118 26.98 -8.22 20.49
C VAL A 118 27.78 -7.87 19.23
N SER A 119 27.96 -8.84 18.33
CA SER A 119 28.60 -8.58 17.04
C SER A 119 27.64 -7.92 16.04
N GLN A 120 28.17 -7.09 15.14
CA GLN A 120 27.37 -6.53 14.04
C GLN A 120 26.78 -7.64 13.15
N ALA A 121 27.52 -8.75 12.97
CA ALA A 121 27.04 -9.92 12.24
C ALA A 121 25.79 -10.54 12.89
N ALA A 122 25.70 -10.57 14.23
CA ALA A 122 24.51 -11.05 14.92
C ALA A 122 23.30 -10.15 14.62
N VAL A 123 23.46 -8.82 14.70
CA VAL A 123 22.41 -7.86 14.34
C VAL A 123 21.98 -8.04 12.88
N SER A 124 22.93 -8.20 11.96
CA SER A 124 22.63 -8.44 10.54
C SER A 124 21.86 -9.74 10.31
N GLN A 125 22.19 -10.82 11.03
CA GLN A 125 21.45 -12.09 10.95
C GLN A 125 20.05 -11.96 11.53
N TRP A 126 19.86 -11.17 12.59
CA TRP A 126 18.53 -10.90 13.13
C TRP A 126 17.67 -10.11 12.15
N GLU A 127 18.19 -9.01 11.62
CA GLU A 127 17.45 -8.11 10.72
C GLU A 127 17.11 -8.72 9.35
N SER A 128 17.87 -9.72 8.91
CA SER A 128 17.59 -10.50 7.70
C SER A 128 16.67 -11.69 7.93
N GLY A 129 16.39 -12.02 9.20
CA GLY A 129 15.62 -13.20 9.61
C GLY A 129 16.40 -14.52 9.58
N ASP A 130 17.70 -14.48 9.28
CA ASP A 130 18.59 -15.66 9.24
C ASP A 130 18.88 -16.24 10.64
N ALA A 131 18.78 -15.42 11.69
CA ALA A 131 18.78 -15.84 13.09
C ALA A 131 17.60 -15.21 13.85
N LEU A 132 17.00 -15.93 14.80
CA LEU A 132 16.01 -15.35 15.71
C LEU A 132 16.74 -14.78 16.94
N PRO A 133 16.55 -13.49 17.26
CA PRO A 133 17.02 -12.96 18.54
C PRO A 133 16.23 -13.60 19.69
N SER A 134 16.90 -13.84 20.81
CA SER A 134 16.24 -14.34 22.02
C SER A 134 15.25 -13.30 22.57
N ALA A 135 14.30 -13.72 23.41
CA ALA A 135 13.39 -12.76 24.06
C ALA A 135 14.15 -11.70 24.87
N GLU A 136 15.20 -12.10 25.60
CA GLU A 136 16.09 -11.20 26.32
C GLU A 136 16.79 -10.20 25.38
N THR A 137 17.27 -10.69 24.24
CA THR A 137 17.89 -9.86 23.20
C THR A 137 16.89 -8.84 22.63
N ILE A 138 15.64 -9.25 22.36
CA ILE A 138 14.61 -8.36 21.86
C ILE A 138 14.30 -7.25 22.88
N HIS A 139 14.24 -7.59 24.17
CA HIS A 139 14.11 -6.59 25.23
C HIS A 139 15.33 -5.66 25.31
N ALA A 140 16.55 -6.19 25.20
CA ALA A 140 17.78 -5.39 25.20
C ALA A 140 17.84 -4.42 24.01
N VAL A 141 17.48 -4.88 22.80
CA VAL A 141 17.37 -4.03 21.61
C VAL A 141 16.28 -2.99 21.79
N GLY A 142 15.09 -3.38 22.27
CA GLY A 142 14.00 -2.45 22.55
C GLY A 142 14.41 -1.36 23.53
N PHE A 143 15.11 -1.71 24.61
CA PHE A 143 15.64 -0.73 25.57
C PHE A 143 16.71 0.17 24.96
N ALA A 144 17.66 -0.40 24.21
CA ALA A 144 18.74 0.35 23.57
C ALA A 144 18.22 1.38 22.55
N LEU A 145 17.15 1.02 21.84
CA LEU A 145 16.45 1.94 20.94
C LEU A 145 15.52 2.88 21.72
N GLY A 146 15.15 2.60 22.97
CA GLY A 146 14.11 3.38 23.66
C GLY A 146 12.77 3.20 22.95
N ALA A 147 12.35 1.94 22.81
CA ALA A 147 11.14 1.54 22.12
C ALA A 147 9.90 2.21 22.74
N THR A 148 9.01 2.73 21.89
CA THR A 148 7.71 3.23 22.33
C THR A 148 6.76 2.08 22.68
N VAL A 149 5.59 2.43 23.23
CA VAL A 149 4.53 1.44 23.51
C VAL A 149 4.09 0.78 22.20
N GLU A 150 3.89 1.56 21.15
CA GLU A 150 3.45 1.10 19.83
C GLU A 150 4.48 0.17 19.18
N GLU A 151 5.78 0.51 19.28
CA GLU A 151 6.87 -0.36 18.80
C GLU A 151 6.92 -1.68 19.57
N THR A 152 6.73 -1.62 20.89
CA THR A 152 6.68 -2.82 21.75
C THR A 152 5.48 -3.70 21.40
N LEU A 153 4.32 -3.09 21.14
CA LEU A 153 3.12 -3.80 20.69
C LEU A 153 3.34 -4.46 19.32
N ALA A 154 3.98 -3.77 18.38
CA ALA A 154 4.30 -4.35 17.07
C ALA A 154 5.24 -5.56 17.20
N LEU A 155 6.28 -5.47 18.03
CA LEU A 155 7.18 -6.60 18.32
C LEU A 155 6.43 -7.78 18.95
N ALA A 156 5.58 -7.51 19.94
CA ALA A 156 4.76 -8.53 20.58
C ALA A 156 3.79 -9.18 19.57
N SER A 157 3.17 -8.38 18.69
CA SER A 157 2.35 -8.91 17.60
C SER A 157 3.18 -9.81 16.69
N VAL A 158 4.38 -9.45 16.26
CA VAL A 158 5.18 -10.31 15.39
C VAL A 158 5.60 -11.63 16.07
N GLN A 159 5.83 -11.60 17.39
CA GLN A 159 6.13 -12.80 18.18
C GLN A 159 4.93 -13.74 18.42
N GLY A 160 3.74 -13.39 17.94
CA GLY A 160 2.53 -14.19 18.15
C GLY A 160 1.74 -13.84 19.41
N GLY A 161 2.11 -12.74 20.10
CA GLY A 161 1.32 -12.19 21.19
C GLY A 161 0.01 -11.57 20.71
N LYS A 162 -1.03 -11.65 21.53
CA LYS A 162 -2.26 -10.86 21.36
C LYS A 162 -2.04 -9.43 21.86
N ALA A 163 -1.14 -8.70 21.21
CA ALA A 163 -0.95 -7.27 21.47
C ALA A 163 -2.06 -6.50 20.75
N GLY A 164 -3.29 -6.64 21.24
CA GLY A 164 -4.48 -6.22 20.53
C GLY A 164 -4.78 -4.73 20.69
N GLU A 165 -4.29 -3.91 19.75
CA GLU A 165 -5.01 -2.67 19.36
C GLU A 165 -6.12 -2.98 18.34
N LEU A 166 -5.96 -4.04 17.53
CA LEU A 166 -6.92 -4.37 16.49
C LEU A 166 -8.18 -5.02 17.06
N VAL A 167 -9.32 -4.40 16.76
CA VAL A 167 -10.67 -4.90 17.09
C VAL A 167 -10.84 -6.35 16.62
N ASN A 168 -11.60 -7.17 17.34
CA ASN A 168 -11.85 -8.56 16.95
C ASN A 168 -13.09 -8.72 16.04
N ASP A 169 -13.20 -7.85 15.03
CA ASP A 169 -14.24 -7.89 14.01
C ASP A 169 -13.65 -7.49 12.64
N PRO A 170 -13.82 -8.29 11.57
CA PRO A 170 -13.17 -8.04 10.27
C PRO A 170 -13.56 -6.71 9.63
N GLU A 171 -14.83 -6.31 9.75
CA GLU A 171 -15.35 -5.06 9.17
C GLU A 171 -14.90 -3.85 9.99
N ALA A 172 -15.03 -3.92 11.32
CA ALA A 172 -14.59 -2.84 12.20
C ALA A 172 -13.07 -2.59 12.10
N VAL A 173 -12.27 -3.64 11.90
CA VAL A 173 -10.82 -3.49 11.68
C VAL A 173 -10.49 -2.76 10.40
N LEU A 174 -11.24 -2.98 9.30
CA LEU A 174 -11.06 -2.19 8.08
C LEU A 174 -11.25 -0.70 8.39
N THR A 175 -12.37 -0.35 9.04
CA THR A 175 -12.66 1.03 9.45
C THR A 175 -11.57 1.60 10.34
N GLN A 176 -11.12 0.84 11.36
CA GLN A 176 -10.01 1.24 12.23
C GLN A 176 -8.75 1.56 11.42
N MET A 177 -8.32 0.68 10.51
CA MET A 177 -7.09 0.89 9.73
C MET A 177 -7.13 2.13 8.84
N TRP A 178 -8.29 2.43 8.24
CA TRP A 178 -8.44 3.58 7.35
C TRP A 178 -8.59 4.91 8.10
N THR A 179 -9.10 4.88 9.33
CA THR A 179 -9.37 6.08 10.13
C THR A 179 -8.32 6.37 11.20
N ALA A 180 -7.44 5.40 11.49
CA ALA A 180 -6.43 5.55 12.52
C ALA A 180 -5.46 6.70 12.22
N HIS A 181 -5.34 7.62 13.18
CA HIS A 181 -4.37 8.69 13.14
C HIS A 181 -3.04 8.22 13.74
N ILE A 182 -2.18 7.65 12.89
CA ILE A 182 -0.86 7.15 13.30
C ILE A 182 0.21 8.19 12.96
N PRO A 183 1.02 8.64 13.94
CA PRO A 183 2.15 9.53 13.67
C PRO A 183 3.08 8.95 12.60
N SER A 184 3.60 9.81 11.72
CA SER A 184 4.44 9.39 10.59
C SER A 184 5.66 8.54 11.02
N SER A 185 6.26 8.83 12.18
CA SER A 185 7.40 8.08 12.73
C SER A 185 7.05 6.66 13.17
N LEU A 186 5.80 6.40 13.57
CA LEU A 186 5.34 5.10 14.06
C LEU A 186 4.58 4.32 12.98
N ARG A 187 4.23 4.97 11.87
CA ARG A 187 3.32 4.41 10.87
C ARG A 187 3.79 3.06 10.32
N GLU A 188 5.06 2.94 9.94
CA GLU A 188 5.54 1.69 9.36
C GLU A 188 5.51 0.52 10.35
N VAL A 189 6.01 0.74 11.58
CA VAL A 189 6.07 -0.29 12.62
C VAL A 189 4.66 -0.72 13.07
N THR A 190 3.73 0.23 13.21
CA THR A 190 2.33 -0.09 13.52
C THR A 190 1.70 -0.94 12.42
N LEU A 191 1.88 -0.56 11.14
CA LEU A 191 1.32 -1.33 10.01
C LEU A 191 1.95 -2.74 9.92
N MET A 192 3.24 -2.89 10.22
CA MET A 192 3.92 -4.19 10.31
C MET A 192 3.34 -5.07 11.44
N GLY A 193 3.10 -4.49 12.61
CA GLY A 193 2.45 -5.19 13.73
C GLY A 193 1.04 -5.66 13.40
N TRP A 194 0.24 -4.79 12.75
CA TRP A 194 -1.09 -5.13 12.28
C TRP A 194 -1.06 -6.20 11.19
N GLU A 195 -0.12 -6.14 10.24
CA GLU A 195 0.03 -7.19 9.23
C GLU A 195 0.35 -8.54 9.86
N ALA A 196 1.24 -8.61 10.85
CA ALA A 196 1.59 -9.86 11.50
C ALA A 196 0.37 -10.50 12.22
N GLU A 197 -0.43 -9.67 12.90
CA GLU A 197 -1.67 -10.11 13.55
C GLU A 197 -2.71 -10.56 12.53
N LEU A 198 -2.96 -9.77 11.48
CA LEU A 198 -3.92 -10.09 10.42
C LEU A 198 -3.50 -11.31 9.60
N TRP A 199 -2.19 -11.52 9.39
CA TRP A 199 -1.65 -12.74 8.80
C TRP A 199 -2.09 -13.97 9.60
N ARG A 200 -1.95 -13.95 10.92
CA ARG A 200 -2.33 -15.08 11.78
C ARG A 200 -3.84 -15.30 11.82
N ARG A 201 -4.62 -14.22 11.88
CA ARG A 201 -6.08 -14.30 11.85
C ARG A 201 -6.55 -14.90 10.51
N ALA A 202 -6.02 -14.43 9.38
CA ALA A 202 -6.32 -14.98 8.05
C ALA A 202 -5.85 -16.43 7.86
N ALA A 203 -4.70 -16.80 8.44
CA ALA A 203 -4.21 -18.19 8.44
C ALA A 203 -5.10 -19.14 9.26
N SER A 204 -5.90 -18.60 10.18
CA SER A 204 -6.81 -19.38 11.01
C SER A 204 -8.25 -19.35 10.50
N ASP A 205 -8.67 -18.22 9.92
CA ASP A 205 -10.03 -17.98 9.46
C ASP A 205 -10.01 -17.05 8.21
N PRO A 206 -10.45 -17.56 7.04
CA PRO A 206 -10.44 -16.82 5.78
C PRO A 206 -11.23 -15.50 5.80
N ARG A 207 -12.16 -15.29 6.74
CA ARG A 207 -12.92 -14.03 6.81
C ARG A 207 -12.03 -12.79 7.01
N TRP A 208 -10.81 -12.98 7.51
CA TRP A 208 -9.83 -11.91 7.74
C TRP A 208 -8.97 -11.58 6.51
N GLU A 209 -9.16 -12.27 5.38
CA GLU A 209 -8.36 -12.04 4.17
C GLU A 209 -8.54 -10.63 3.62
N SER A 210 -9.74 -10.08 3.67
CA SER A 210 -9.99 -8.70 3.25
C SER A 210 -9.18 -7.71 4.08
N SER A 211 -9.20 -7.85 5.41
CA SER A 211 -8.38 -7.03 6.31
C SER A 211 -6.89 -7.20 6.02
N LEU A 212 -6.43 -8.43 5.75
CA LEU A 212 -5.03 -8.69 5.38
C LEU A 212 -4.64 -8.03 4.05
N VAL A 213 -5.50 -8.09 3.03
CA VAL A 213 -5.27 -7.43 1.75
C VAL A 213 -5.24 -5.91 1.93
N SER A 214 -6.14 -5.36 2.76
CA SER A 214 -6.18 -3.94 3.05
C SER A 214 -4.89 -3.45 3.72
N ILE A 215 -4.35 -4.18 4.72
CA ILE A 215 -3.10 -3.77 5.37
C ILE A 215 -1.90 -3.86 4.42
N LEU A 216 -1.86 -4.85 3.53
CA LEU A 216 -0.84 -4.96 2.50
C LEU A 216 -0.89 -3.78 1.52
N SER A 217 -2.10 -3.40 1.09
CA SER A 217 -2.31 -2.21 0.26
C SER A 217 -1.88 -0.92 0.98
N LEU A 218 -2.23 -0.75 2.26
CA LEU A 218 -1.82 0.41 3.05
C LEU A 218 -0.30 0.50 3.18
N ARG A 219 0.38 -0.62 3.43
CA ARG A 219 1.85 -0.68 3.47
C ARG A 219 2.49 -0.37 2.12
N ALA A 220 1.98 -0.93 1.03
CA ALA A 220 2.48 -0.63 -0.31
C ALA A 220 2.36 0.87 -0.64
N ASN A 221 1.25 1.51 -0.27
CA ASN A 221 1.05 2.95 -0.44
C ASN A 221 1.95 3.79 0.48
N TRP A 222 2.24 3.31 1.70
CA TRP A 222 3.22 3.95 2.57
C TRP A 222 4.62 3.96 1.94
N LEU A 223 5.03 2.84 1.33
CA LEU A 223 6.32 2.73 0.64
C LEU A 223 6.42 3.66 -0.58
N VAL A 224 5.32 3.90 -1.31
CA VAL A 224 5.30 4.92 -2.38
C VAL A 224 5.62 6.31 -1.80
N ARG A 225 5.02 6.66 -0.66
CA ARG A 225 5.21 7.98 -0.02
C ARG A 225 6.61 8.18 0.56
N THR A 226 7.29 7.09 0.90
CA THR A 226 8.67 7.10 1.39
C THR A 226 9.68 6.72 0.31
N GLU A 227 9.26 6.64 -0.95
CA GLU A 227 10.09 6.38 -2.14
C GLU A 227 10.87 5.05 -2.09
N ARG A 228 10.37 4.07 -1.33
CA ARG A 228 10.98 2.72 -1.18
C ARG A 228 10.39 1.73 -2.17
N TYR A 229 10.58 2.03 -3.46
CA TYR A 229 9.91 1.33 -4.55
C TYR A 229 10.29 -0.15 -4.67
N GLU A 230 11.51 -0.54 -4.28
CA GLU A 230 12.02 -1.92 -4.37
C GLU A 230 11.26 -2.90 -3.45
N GLU A 231 10.60 -2.39 -2.40
CA GLU A 231 9.89 -3.21 -1.41
C GLU A 231 8.40 -3.41 -1.75
N ILE A 232 7.88 -2.66 -2.71
CA ILE A 232 6.46 -2.72 -3.11
C ILE A 232 6.10 -4.04 -3.82
N PRO A 233 6.90 -4.58 -4.75
CA PRO A 233 6.52 -5.75 -5.54
C PRO A 233 6.13 -6.98 -4.71
N VAL A 234 6.80 -7.23 -3.58
CA VAL A 234 6.47 -8.37 -2.71
C VAL A 234 5.11 -8.22 -2.04
N LEU A 235 4.77 -7.01 -1.56
CA LEU A 235 3.47 -6.73 -0.94
C LEU A 235 2.35 -6.76 -1.99
N ALA A 236 2.59 -6.17 -3.16
CA ALA A 236 1.62 -6.14 -4.25
C ALA A 236 1.33 -7.54 -4.79
N ALA A 237 2.36 -8.35 -5.05
CA ALA A 237 2.18 -9.73 -5.50
C ALA A 237 1.35 -10.55 -4.50
N ARG A 238 1.60 -10.38 -3.20
CA ARG A 238 0.85 -11.04 -2.14
C ARG A 238 -0.62 -10.59 -2.09
N SER A 239 -0.87 -9.29 -2.16
CA SER A 239 -2.21 -8.71 -2.24
C SER A 239 -3.00 -9.25 -3.44
N ILE A 240 -2.38 -9.30 -4.62
CA ILE A 240 -2.99 -9.82 -5.85
C ILE A 240 -3.31 -11.32 -5.75
N ARG A 241 -2.46 -12.13 -5.11
CA ARG A 241 -2.72 -13.58 -4.92
C ARG A 241 -3.96 -13.85 -4.07
N LEU A 242 -4.17 -13.04 -3.02
CA LEU A 242 -5.36 -13.05 -2.14
C LEU A 242 -6.61 -12.43 -2.81
N ALA A 243 -6.37 -11.73 -3.92
CA ALA A 243 -7.25 -11.12 -4.93
C ALA A 243 -8.43 -11.91 -5.51
N ARG A 244 -9.08 -12.83 -4.77
CA ARG A 244 -9.98 -13.85 -5.34
C ARG A 244 -11.47 -13.53 -5.24
N GLY A 245 -11.91 -12.88 -4.16
CA GLY A 245 -13.31 -12.48 -3.96
C GLY A 245 -13.54 -11.00 -4.21
N THR A 246 -14.80 -10.58 -4.34
CA THR A 246 -15.18 -9.18 -4.61
C THR A 246 -14.63 -8.20 -3.58
N ASP A 247 -14.72 -8.53 -2.30
CA ASP A 247 -14.23 -7.66 -1.22
C ASP A 247 -12.69 -7.60 -1.22
N THR A 248 -11.99 -8.74 -1.30
CA THR A 248 -10.53 -8.74 -1.37
C THR A 248 -10.01 -8.02 -2.62
N GLN A 249 -10.68 -8.14 -3.77
CA GLN A 249 -10.36 -7.38 -4.98
C GLN A 249 -10.49 -5.88 -4.75
N SER A 250 -11.55 -5.46 -4.07
CA SER A 250 -11.75 -4.05 -3.70
C SER A 250 -10.66 -3.53 -2.77
N GLN A 251 -10.12 -4.36 -1.87
CA GLN A 251 -9.01 -3.96 -1.01
C GLN A 251 -7.64 -3.98 -1.72
N ALA A 252 -7.47 -4.78 -2.78
CA ALA A 252 -6.20 -4.93 -3.51
C ALA A 252 -5.86 -3.75 -4.44
N VAL A 253 -6.86 -2.93 -4.78
CA VAL A 253 -6.76 -1.74 -5.63
C VAL A 253 -5.54 -0.87 -5.30
N GLY A 254 -5.35 -0.54 -4.03
CA GLY A 254 -4.22 0.29 -3.59
C GLY A 254 -2.85 -0.36 -3.82
N ALA A 255 -2.73 -1.68 -3.70
CA ALA A 255 -1.48 -2.38 -3.94
C ALA A 255 -1.11 -2.46 -5.42
N VAL A 256 -2.10 -2.61 -6.32
CA VAL A 256 -1.88 -2.61 -7.78
C VAL A 256 -1.40 -1.24 -8.25
N ALA A 257 -2.01 -0.17 -7.74
CA ALA A 257 -1.56 1.19 -8.06
C ALA A 257 -0.15 1.49 -7.51
N ALA A 258 0.14 1.09 -6.27
CA ALA A 258 1.48 1.21 -5.71
C ALA A 258 2.52 0.46 -6.55
N LEU A 259 2.17 -0.72 -7.10
CA LEU A 259 3.03 -1.45 -8.03
C LEU A 259 3.24 -0.69 -9.35
N ALA A 260 2.20 -0.04 -9.88
CA ALA A 260 2.33 0.81 -11.07
C ALA A 260 3.32 1.96 -10.84
N ASP A 261 3.25 2.60 -9.68
CA ASP A 261 4.22 3.63 -9.27
C ASP A 261 5.63 3.06 -9.12
N SER A 262 5.77 1.91 -8.46
CA SER A 262 7.06 1.20 -8.34
C SER A 262 7.67 0.89 -9.71
N ASP A 263 6.90 0.31 -10.63
CA ASP A 263 7.38 -0.06 -11.97
C ASP A 263 7.79 1.18 -12.77
N ARG A 264 7.03 2.29 -12.66
CA ARG A 264 7.39 3.58 -13.27
C ARG A 264 8.72 4.10 -12.74
N HIS A 265 8.88 4.18 -11.42
CA HIS A 265 10.09 4.75 -10.80
C HIS A 265 11.32 3.87 -10.99
N LEU A 266 11.15 2.55 -11.12
CA LEU A 266 12.24 1.60 -11.34
C LEU A 266 12.49 1.30 -12.83
N GLY A 267 11.85 2.03 -13.74
CA GLY A 267 12.08 1.91 -15.18
C GLY A 267 11.61 0.59 -15.80
N ARG A 268 10.66 -0.12 -15.15
CA ARG A 268 10.11 -1.41 -15.62
C ARG A 268 8.93 -1.27 -16.59
N GLY A 269 8.54 -0.04 -16.92
CA GLY A 269 7.43 0.25 -17.84
C GLY A 269 6.06 0.21 -17.16
N HIS A 270 5.00 0.09 -17.97
CA HIS A 270 3.61 0.17 -17.50
C HIS A 270 2.74 -1.03 -17.88
N ASP A 271 3.23 -1.95 -18.71
CA ASP A 271 2.44 -3.08 -19.24
C ASP A 271 1.88 -3.96 -18.12
N ARG A 272 2.76 -4.42 -17.23
CA ARG A 272 2.39 -5.30 -16.10
C ARG A 272 1.29 -4.69 -15.24
N ALA A 273 1.41 -3.41 -14.89
CA ALA A 273 0.44 -2.72 -14.06
C ALA A 273 -0.90 -2.54 -14.80
N ALA A 274 -0.87 -2.19 -16.09
CA ALA A 274 -2.06 -2.04 -16.92
C ALA A 274 -2.83 -3.37 -17.08
N ASP A 275 -2.11 -4.47 -17.27
CA ASP A 275 -2.68 -5.82 -17.39
C ASP A 275 -3.32 -6.26 -16.07
N LEU A 276 -2.60 -6.14 -14.95
CA LEU A 276 -3.12 -6.46 -13.62
C LEU A 276 -4.34 -5.61 -13.26
N ALA A 277 -4.31 -4.31 -13.58
CA ALA A 277 -5.46 -3.43 -13.40
C ALA A 277 -6.66 -3.89 -14.23
N GLY A 278 -6.44 -4.29 -15.49
CA GLY A 278 -7.48 -4.83 -16.37
C GLY A 278 -8.10 -6.12 -15.84
N GLU A 279 -7.27 -7.08 -15.43
CA GLU A 279 -7.72 -8.35 -14.83
C GLU A 279 -8.51 -8.14 -13.53
N LEU A 280 -8.09 -7.18 -12.70
CA LEU A 280 -8.77 -6.86 -11.45
C LEU A 280 -10.14 -6.23 -11.73
N VAL A 281 -10.18 -5.18 -12.55
CA VAL A 281 -11.41 -4.45 -12.88
C VAL A 281 -12.45 -5.34 -13.56
N GLY A 282 -12.02 -6.27 -14.43
CA GLY A 282 -12.92 -7.20 -15.11
C GLY A 282 -13.73 -8.10 -14.17
N ARG A 283 -13.32 -8.21 -12.90
CA ARG A 283 -13.98 -9.03 -11.87
C ARG A 283 -14.71 -8.22 -10.79
N MET A 284 -14.55 -6.89 -10.80
CA MET A 284 -15.16 -6.01 -9.80
C MET A 284 -16.55 -5.51 -10.21
N PRO A 285 -17.50 -5.35 -9.27
CA PRO A 285 -18.73 -4.62 -9.50
C PRO A 285 -18.44 -3.11 -9.65
N ASP A 286 -19.38 -2.40 -10.28
CA ASP A 286 -19.29 -0.95 -10.44
C ASP A 286 -19.25 -0.26 -9.07
N SER A 287 -18.24 0.58 -8.89
CA SER A 287 -17.91 1.26 -7.63
C SER A 287 -16.86 2.34 -7.88
N HIS A 288 -16.74 3.33 -6.99
CA HIS A 288 -15.68 4.35 -7.07
C HIS A 288 -14.27 3.75 -7.12
N ARG A 289 -14.06 2.61 -6.46
CA ARG A 289 -12.78 1.89 -6.52
C ARG A 289 -12.50 1.31 -7.89
N LYS A 290 -13.52 0.77 -8.57
CA LYS A 290 -13.40 0.26 -9.93
C LYS A 290 -13.17 1.39 -10.94
N ALA A 291 -13.90 2.50 -10.80
CA ALA A 291 -13.68 3.70 -11.60
C ALA A 291 -12.24 4.19 -11.44
N TRP A 292 -11.76 4.39 -10.22
CA TRP A 292 -10.38 4.79 -9.96
C TRP A 292 -9.35 3.85 -10.61
N MET A 293 -9.54 2.52 -10.55
CA MET A 293 -8.66 1.56 -11.24
C MET A 293 -8.72 1.64 -12.76
N LEU A 294 -9.91 1.89 -13.34
CA LEU A 294 -10.06 2.14 -14.77
C LEU A 294 -9.24 3.35 -15.21
N ARG A 295 -9.29 4.44 -14.44
CA ARG A 295 -8.43 5.61 -14.66
C ARG A 295 -6.96 5.24 -14.57
N GLN A 296 -6.51 4.51 -13.54
CA GLN A 296 -5.10 4.10 -13.43
C GLN A 296 -4.63 3.27 -14.63
N ARG A 297 -5.47 2.35 -15.12
CA ARG A 297 -5.21 1.58 -16.34
C ARG A 297 -5.12 2.50 -17.56
N GLY A 298 -6.09 3.40 -17.73
CA GLY A 298 -6.12 4.36 -18.82
C GLY A 298 -4.87 5.24 -18.86
N MET A 299 -4.48 5.81 -17.72
CA MET A 299 -3.26 6.61 -17.59
C MET A 299 -2.00 5.82 -17.92
N SER A 300 -1.93 4.56 -17.50
CA SER A 300 -0.81 3.67 -17.84
C SER A 300 -0.70 3.43 -19.35
N LEU A 301 -1.83 3.19 -20.02
CA LEU A 301 -1.90 3.02 -21.48
C LEU A 301 -1.49 4.29 -22.23
N VAL A 302 -1.94 5.46 -21.76
CA VAL A 302 -1.54 6.75 -22.33
C VAL A 302 -0.03 6.93 -22.25
N ARG A 303 0.59 6.65 -21.10
CA ARG A 303 2.05 6.76 -20.90
C ARG A 303 2.85 5.80 -21.77
N MET A 304 2.23 4.71 -22.24
CA MET A 304 2.81 3.78 -23.22
C MET A 304 2.58 4.22 -24.69
N GLY A 305 2.01 5.41 -24.92
CA GLY A 305 1.67 5.90 -26.26
C GLY A 305 0.39 5.30 -26.85
N ARG A 306 -0.34 4.44 -26.12
CA ARG A 306 -1.64 3.89 -26.53
C ARG A 306 -2.77 4.87 -26.20
N ILE A 307 -2.64 6.11 -26.69
CA ILE A 307 -3.45 7.27 -26.27
C ILE A 307 -4.95 7.00 -26.41
N ALA A 308 -5.42 6.63 -27.62
CA ALA A 308 -6.85 6.43 -27.88
C ALA A 308 -7.46 5.31 -27.02
N GLU A 309 -6.70 4.27 -26.71
CA GLU A 309 -7.16 3.19 -25.84
C GLU A 309 -7.19 3.63 -24.37
N GLY A 310 -6.16 4.35 -23.93
CA GLY A 310 -6.10 4.89 -22.59
C GLY A 310 -7.25 5.85 -22.31
N LEU A 311 -7.55 6.76 -23.24
CA LEU A 311 -8.67 7.71 -23.13
C LEU A 311 -10.03 7.02 -23.04
N LYS A 312 -10.25 5.89 -23.72
CA LYS A 312 -11.49 5.09 -23.57
C LYS A 312 -11.68 4.63 -22.12
N TRP A 313 -10.61 4.20 -21.46
CA TRP A 313 -10.70 3.75 -20.06
C TRP A 313 -10.81 4.91 -19.07
N VAL A 314 -10.16 6.05 -19.35
CA VAL A 314 -10.33 7.29 -18.57
C VAL A 314 -11.76 7.79 -18.65
N SER A 315 -12.35 7.86 -19.85
CA SER A 315 -13.76 8.24 -20.04
C SER A 315 -14.71 7.25 -19.38
N ARG A 316 -14.45 5.93 -19.50
CA ARG A 316 -15.27 4.93 -18.80
C ARG A 316 -15.20 5.05 -17.27
N SER A 317 -14.08 5.51 -16.73
CA SER A 317 -13.94 5.80 -15.29
C SER A 317 -14.86 6.95 -14.88
N SER A 318 -14.78 8.10 -15.56
CA SER A 318 -15.59 9.28 -15.23
C SER A 318 -17.08 9.01 -15.41
N GLU A 319 -17.49 8.34 -16.49
CA GLU A 319 -18.88 7.88 -16.67
C GLU A 319 -19.37 7.06 -15.47
N MET A 320 -18.54 6.13 -14.98
CA MET A 320 -18.91 5.28 -13.84
C MET A 320 -19.05 6.10 -12.56
N ASP A 321 -18.12 7.01 -12.27
CA ASP A 321 -18.19 7.88 -11.09
C ASP A 321 -19.44 8.78 -11.13
N ILE A 322 -19.74 9.37 -12.28
CA ILE A 322 -20.94 10.20 -12.50
C ILE A 322 -22.22 9.38 -12.23
N LEU A 323 -22.32 8.17 -12.78
CA LEU A 323 -23.47 7.30 -12.57
C LEU A 323 -23.66 6.88 -11.10
N LEU A 324 -22.56 6.71 -10.35
CA LEU A 324 -22.61 6.32 -8.94
C LEU A 324 -23.02 7.47 -8.00
N ILE A 325 -22.66 8.71 -8.33
CA ILE A 325 -23.04 9.91 -7.55
C ILE A 325 -24.50 10.31 -7.83
N GLY A 326 -25.00 10.02 -9.03
CA GLY A 326 -26.28 10.54 -9.53
C GLY A 326 -26.08 11.86 -10.30
N ASP A 327 -26.99 12.17 -11.21
CA ASP A 327 -26.83 13.27 -12.18
C ASP A 327 -26.68 14.64 -11.48
N ASN A 328 -25.47 15.19 -11.52
CA ASN A 328 -25.08 16.48 -10.94
C ASN A 328 -24.61 17.39 -12.09
N PRO A 329 -24.97 18.70 -12.12
CA PRO A 329 -24.45 19.67 -13.09
C PRO A 329 -22.91 19.71 -13.25
N GLU A 330 -22.15 19.14 -12.32
CA GLU A 330 -20.68 19.02 -12.33
C GLU A 330 -20.11 17.90 -13.24
N SER A 331 -20.96 17.09 -13.85
CA SER A 331 -20.56 15.85 -14.56
C SER A 331 -19.62 16.10 -15.75
N TRP A 332 -19.85 17.17 -16.53
CA TRP A 332 -18.94 17.53 -17.63
C TRP A 332 -17.56 17.99 -17.11
N CYS A 333 -17.54 18.85 -16.09
CA CYS A 333 -16.30 19.38 -15.51
C CYS A 333 -15.40 18.24 -15.01
N TYR A 334 -16.00 17.23 -14.39
CA TYR A 334 -15.31 16.05 -13.91
C TYR A 334 -14.69 15.25 -15.06
N ASP A 335 -15.49 14.87 -16.06
CA ASP A 335 -15.02 14.09 -17.22
C ASP A 335 -13.93 14.84 -18.00
N ALA A 336 -14.17 16.12 -18.31
CA ALA A 336 -13.21 16.95 -19.03
C ALA A 336 -11.88 17.07 -18.27
N SER A 337 -11.90 17.16 -16.93
CA SER A 337 -10.68 17.21 -16.13
C SER A 337 -9.86 15.92 -16.22
N MET A 338 -10.52 14.76 -16.17
CA MET A 338 -9.85 13.46 -16.28
C MET A 338 -9.21 13.27 -17.66
N LEU A 339 -9.94 13.63 -18.73
CA LEU A 339 -9.43 13.56 -20.10
C LEU A 339 -8.29 14.55 -20.35
N CYS A 340 -8.38 15.77 -19.84
CA CYS A 340 -7.31 16.76 -19.95
C CYS A 340 -6.03 16.28 -19.27
N GLU A 341 -6.11 15.72 -18.06
CA GLU A 341 -4.93 15.16 -17.38
C GLU A 341 -4.27 14.06 -18.21
N ALA A 342 -5.07 13.15 -18.77
CA ALA A 342 -4.59 12.09 -19.65
C ALA A 342 -3.90 12.65 -20.91
N LEU A 343 -4.53 13.62 -21.59
CA LEU A 343 -3.97 14.23 -22.80
C LEU A 343 -2.69 15.02 -22.52
N LEU A 344 -2.60 15.69 -21.37
CA LEU A 344 -1.36 16.38 -20.96
C LEU A 344 -0.21 15.39 -20.72
N GLU A 345 -0.49 14.25 -20.08
CA GLU A 345 0.50 13.18 -19.91
C GLU A 345 0.90 12.52 -21.23
N ALA A 346 0.00 12.53 -22.23
CA ALA A 346 0.29 12.09 -23.59
C ALA A 346 1.17 13.08 -24.39
N GLY A 347 1.37 14.30 -23.89
CA GLY A 347 2.00 15.38 -24.64
C GLY A 347 1.08 16.01 -25.70
N GLU A 348 -0.25 15.93 -25.53
CA GLU A 348 -1.28 16.39 -26.47
C GLU A 348 -2.07 17.61 -25.94
N PRO A 349 -1.43 18.76 -25.64
CA PRO A 349 -2.07 19.88 -24.98
C PRO A 349 -3.12 20.59 -25.86
N LYS A 350 -3.01 20.50 -27.20
CA LYS A 350 -4.01 21.06 -28.12
C LYS A 350 -5.33 20.31 -28.02
N SER A 351 -5.26 18.98 -28.08
CA SER A 351 -6.41 18.10 -27.87
C SER A 351 -7.05 18.34 -26.50
N ALA A 352 -6.25 18.58 -25.46
CA ALA A 352 -6.77 18.94 -24.14
C ALA A 352 -7.53 20.28 -24.16
N ALA A 353 -7.04 21.28 -24.89
CA ALA A 353 -7.73 22.56 -25.06
C ALA A 353 -9.05 22.41 -25.85
N ASP A 354 -9.08 21.51 -26.86
CA ASP A 354 -10.28 21.22 -27.63
C ASP A 354 -11.38 20.57 -26.77
N ILE A 355 -11.01 19.71 -25.81
CA ILE A 355 -11.96 19.14 -24.82
C ILE A 355 -12.62 20.24 -23.97
N ILE A 356 -11.85 21.24 -23.56
CA ILE A 356 -12.38 22.38 -22.81
C ILE A 356 -13.25 23.26 -23.73
N GLY A 357 -12.87 23.39 -25.01
CA GLY A 357 -13.62 24.14 -26.01
C GLY A 357 -13.78 25.63 -25.68
N GLY A 358 -12.87 26.18 -24.87
CA GLY A 358 -12.96 27.55 -24.34
C GLY A 358 -14.02 27.75 -23.25
N ARG A 359 -14.78 26.71 -22.86
CA ARG A 359 -15.81 26.80 -21.82
C ARG A 359 -15.21 27.24 -20.49
N ARG A 360 -15.90 28.14 -19.79
CA ARG A 360 -15.55 28.62 -18.44
C ARG A 360 -16.71 28.36 -17.51
N GLU A 361 -16.59 27.31 -16.71
CA GLU A 361 -17.57 27.00 -15.66
C GLU A 361 -16.97 27.26 -14.29
N ARG A 362 -17.82 27.76 -13.38
CA ARG A 362 -17.42 28.10 -12.02
C ARG A 362 -16.82 26.91 -11.26
N GLN A 363 -17.28 25.70 -11.58
CA GLN A 363 -16.88 24.47 -10.89
C GLN A 363 -15.79 23.69 -11.66
N PHE A 364 -15.32 24.20 -12.81
CA PHE A 364 -14.23 23.56 -13.53
C PHE A 364 -12.91 23.80 -12.80
N PRO A 365 -12.14 22.76 -12.41
CA PRO A 365 -10.92 22.93 -11.63
C PRO A 365 -9.94 23.89 -12.32
N PRO A 366 -9.62 25.05 -11.72
CA PRO A 366 -8.72 26.04 -12.34
C PRO A 366 -7.35 25.46 -12.66
N LEU A 367 -6.88 24.52 -11.84
CA LEU A 367 -5.61 23.82 -12.03
C LEU A 367 -5.53 23.12 -13.39
N THR A 368 -6.62 22.47 -13.82
CA THR A 368 -6.71 21.77 -15.10
C THR A 368 -6.55 22.76 -16.25
N TYR A 369 -7.38 23.80 -16.28
CA TYR A 369 -7.34 24.79 -17.36
C TYR A 369 -5.99 25.49 -17.45
N VAL A 370 -5.44 25.95 -16.31
CA VAL A 370 -4.13 26.62 -16.27
C VAL A 370 -3.02 25.69 -16.79
N SER A 371 -3.05 24.41 -16.41
CA SER A 371 -2.09 23.42 -16.89
C SER A 371 -2.18 23.22 -18.41
N VAL A 372 -3.40 23.19 -18.97
CA VAL A 372 -3.62 23.08 -20.41
C VAL A 372 -3.07 24.28 -21.18
N GLU A 373 -3.34 25.50 -20.73
CA GLU A 373 -2.83 26.72 -21.37
C GLU A 373 -1.31 26.79 -21.29
N HIS A 374 -0.74 26.50 -20.13
CA HIS A 374 0.71 26.49 -19.92
C HIS A 374 1.44 25.47 -20.79
N ALA A 375 0.86 24.29 -20.96
CA ALA A 375 1.38 23.24 -21.83
C ALA A 375 1.28 23.64 -23.32
N ASN A 376 0.28 24.43 -23.69
CA ASN A 376 0.20 25.08 -25.01
C ASN A 376 1.11 26.32 -25.16
N GLY A 377 1.87 26.68 -24.13
CA GLY A 377 2.78 27.83 -24.17
C GLY A 377 2.07 29.18 -24.06
N ARG A 378 0.87 29.22 -23.46
CA ARG A 378 0.09 30.46 -23.25
C ARG A 378 0.01 30.78 -21.76
N ALA A 379 0.30 32.03 -21.41
CA ALA A 379 0.05 32.53 -20.06
C ALA A 379 -1.46 32.72 -19.84
N VAL A 380 -1.94 32.39 -18.64
CA VAL A 380 -3.32 32.69 -18.21
C VAL A 380 -3.42 34.09 -17.61
N THR A 381 -4.62 34.59 -17.31
CA THR A 381 -4.76 35.93 -16.73
C THR A 381 -4.42 35.96 -15.25
N ASP A 382 -4.24 37.16 -14.68
CA ASP A 382 -4.02 37.29 -13.24
C ASP A 382 -5.26 36.92 -12.43
N ALA A 383 -6.46 37.07 -13.02
CA ALA A 383 -7.69 36.57 -12.41
C ALA A 383 -7.73 35.04 -12.33
N ASP A 384 -7.26 34.34 -13.37
CA ASP A 384 -7.17 32.87 -13.37
C ASP A 384 -6.23 32.37 -12.27
N ILE A 385 -5.06 32.99 -12.13
CA ILE A 385 -4.08 32.64 -11.10
C ILE A 385 -4.66 32.94 -9.71
N ALA A 386 -5.27 34.11 -9.49
CA ALA A 386 -5.89 34.44 -8.21
C ALA A 386 -7.03 33.46 -7.84
N TYR A 387 -7.81 33.00 -8.82
CA TYR A 387 -8.86 32.01 -8.59
C TYR A 387 -8.30 30.62 -8.27
N LEU A 388 -7.23 30.21 -8.97
CA LEU A 388 -6.48 28.99 -8.65
C LEU A 388 -5.93 29.03 -7.21
N HIS A 389 -5.31 30.13 -6.79
CA HIS A 389 -4.82 30.29 -5.42
C HIS A 389 -5.92 30.12 -4.38
N TYR A 390 -7.09 30.72 -4.60
CA TYR A 390 -8.25 30.54 -3.71
C TYR A 390 -8.69 29.07 -3.65
N TRP A 391 -8.73 28.38 -4.79
CA TRP A 391 -9.06 26.95 -4.84
C TRP A 391 -8.06 26.10 -4.06
N THR A 392 -6.76 26.27 -4.31
CA THR A 392 -5.71 25.48 -3.63
C THR A 392 -5.60 25.82 -2.15
N ALA A 393 -5.88 27.06 -1.74
CA ALA A 393 -5.83 27.47 -0.34
C ALA A 393 -6.95 26.86 0.53
N LYS A 394 -8.01 26.29 -0.06
CA LYS A 394 -9.03 25.52 0.67
C LYS A 394 -8.51 24.14 1.11
N GLU A 395 -7.40 23.67 0.55
CA GLU A 395 -6.82 22.35 0.82
C GLU A 395 -5.62 22.42 1.79
N PRO A 396 -5.30 21.32 2.50
CA PRO A 396 -4.10 21.25 3.33
C PRO A 396 -2.83 21.49 2.51
N SER A 397 -1.89 22.27 3.04
CA SER A 397 -0.60 22.66 2.41
C SER A 397 0.38 21.50 2.08
N SER A 398 -0.03 20.25 2.27
CA SER A 398 0.71 19.03 1.95
C SER A 398 0.07 18.21 0.81
N GLY A 399 -1.04 18.67 0.25
CA GLY A 399 -1.74 18.00 -0.86
C GLY A 399 -0.97 18.01 -2.19
N PRO A 400 -1.31 17.10 -3.13
CA PRO A 400 -0.68 17.04 -4.45
C PRO A 400 -0.88 18.32 -5.27
N ASP A 401 -2.04 18.97 -5.16
CA ASP A 401 -2.35 20.20 -5.90
C ASP A 401 -1.55 21.40 -5.40
N TYR A 402 -1.24 21.44 -4.10
CA TYR A 402 -0.33 22.43 -3.53
C TYR A 402 1.08 22.35 -4.12
N ARG A 403 1.61 21.12 -4.34
CA ARG A 403 2.92 20.95 -5.00
C ARG A 403 2.89 21.37 -6.47
N ARG A 404 1.77 21.13 -7.16
CA ARG A 404 1.57 21.54 -8.55
C ARG A 404 1.48 23.06 -8.70
N LEU A 405 0.86 23.77 -7.74
CA LEU A 405 0.74 25.24 -7.76
C LEU A 405 2.10 25.93 -7.96
N PHE A 406 3.14 25.47 -7.27
CA PHE A 406 4.49 26.03 -7.40
C PHE A 406 5.07 25.89 -8.82
N SER A 407 4.86 24.71 -9.45
CA SER A 407 5.30 24.52 -10.84
C SER A 407 4.54 25.42 -11.82
N ILE A 408 3.27 25.67 -11.55
CA ILE A 408 2.41 26.58 -12.32
C ILE A 408 2.87 28.02 -12.20
N GLU A 409 3.11 28.53 -10.99
CA GLU A 409 3.59 29.92 -10.78
C GLU A 409 4.88 30.18 -11.55
N ARG A 410 5.83 29.24 -11.45
CA ARG A 410 7.10 29.33 -12.18
C ARG A 410 6.88 29.35 -13.69
N ARG A 411 6.03 28.47 -14.19
CA ARG A 411 5.71 28.39 -15.62
C ARG A 411 4.99 29.65 -16.10
N GLN A 412 4.08 30.20 -15.31
CA GLN A 412 3.37 31.45 -15.58
C GLN A 412 4.34 32.63 -15.70
N ALA A 413 5.26 32.79 -14.74
CA ALA A 413 6.27 33.85 -14.77
C ALA A 413 7.15 33.75 -16.02
N TRP A 414 7.60 32.52 -16.34
CA TRP A 414 8.38 32.25 -17.55
C TRP A 414 7.62 32.63 -18.83
N LEU A 415 6.33 32.27 -18.92
CA LEU A 415 5.47 32.62 -20.06
C LEU A 415 5.20 34.11 -20.19
N LYS A 416 5.20 34.86 -19.08
CA LYS A 416 5.10 36.33 -19.06
C LYS A 416 6.43 37.05 -19.34
N GLY A 417 7.51 36.32 -19.60
CA GLY A 417 8.82 36.87 -19.95
C GLY A 417 9.75 37.13 -18.77
N ASP A 418 9.34 36.79 -17.55
CA ASP A 418 10.25 36.82 -16.40
C ASP A 418 11.16 35.59 -16.42
N ARG A 419 12.42 35.82 -16.79
CA ARG A 419 13.48 34.80 -16.88
C ARG A 419 14.41 34.81 -15.67
N SER A 420 14.09 35.57 -14.62
CA SER A 420 14.86 35.56 -13.38
C SER A 420 14.70 34.18 -12.72
N THR A 421 15.60 33.26 -13.09
CA THR A 421 15.71 31.97 -12.44
C THR A 421 16.89 32.07 -11.50
N HIS A 422 16.62 31.72 -10.23
CA HIS A 422 17.53 31.65 -9.08
C HIS A 422 17.35 32.80 -8.08
N GLU A 423 16.44 32.62 -7.12
CA GLU A 423 16.76 32.51 -5.69
C GLU A 423 15.47 32.56 -4.84
N THR A 424 15.29 31.53 -4.00
CA THR A 424 14.34 31.49 -2.86
C THR A 424 12.84 31.73 -3.12
N PHE A 425 12.20 30.90 -3.94
CA PHE A 425 10.82 30.54 -3.61
C PHE A 425 10.84 29.45 -2.54
N LYS A 426 10.90 29.87 -1.27
CA LYS A 426 10.74 28.96 -0.13
C LYS A 426 9.32 28.41 -0.16
N PHE A 427 9.16 27.10 0.08
CA PHE A 427 7.87 26.49 0.43
C PHE A 427 7.27 27.31 1.59
N ARG A 428 6.27 28.15 1.30
CA ARG A 428 5.57 28.91 2.34
C ARG A 428 4.40 28.05 2.76
N SER A 429 4.41 27.47 3.97
CA SER A 429 3.18 26.86 4.49
C SER A 429 2.08 27.92 4.47
N ILE A 430 1.06 27.72 3.64
CA ILE A 430 -0.15 28.56 3.62
C ILE A 430 -1.14 27.85 4.54
N GLU A 431 -1.61 28.53 5.59
CA GLU A 431 -2.71 28.01 6.39
C GLU A 431 -3.97 27.90 5.53
N PRO A 432 -4.72 26.79 5.61
CA PRO A 432 -5.94 26.64 4.84
C PRO A 432 -6.92 27.78 5.16
N ILE A 433 -7.48 28.39 4.13
CA ILE A 433 -8.52 29.41 4.30
C ILE A 433 -9.89 28.74 4.41
N ALA A 434 -10.76 29.28 5.25
CA ALA A 434 -12.16 28.86 5.28
C ALA A 434 -12.83 29.22 3.95
N PRO A 435 -13.73 28.37 3.40
CA PRO A 435 -14.52 28.71 2.23
C PRO A 435 -15.33 29.99 2.47
N ASP A 436 -15.08 31.01 1.65
CA ASP A 436 -15.83 32.27 1.65
C ASP A 436 -16.54 32.46 0.29
N PRO A 437 -17.88 32.31 0.24
CA PRO A 437 -18.66 32.46 -0.98
C PRO A 437 -18.55 33.85 -1.62
N GLU A 438 -18.37 34.92 -0.84
CA GLU A 438 -18.27 36.29 -1.38
C GLU A 438 -16.94 36.51 -2.09
N THR A 439 -15.84 36.06 -1.47
CA THR A 439 -14.52 36.08 -2.13
C THR A 439 -14.51 35.21 -3.38
N GLU A 440 -15.09 34.01 -3.34
CA GLU A 440 -15.17 33.14 -4.51
C GLU A 440 -15.95 33.79 -5.65
N GLU A 441 -17.12 34.37 -5.36
CA GLU A 441 -17.96 35.06 -6.33
C GLU A 441 -17.23 36.26 -6.96
N ARG A 442 -16.51 37.04 -6.14
CA ARG A 442 -15.70 38.18 -6.62
C ARG A 442 -14.57 37.73 -7.55
N LEU A 443 -13.85 36.67 -7.19
CA LEU A 443 -12.77 36.12 -8.01
C LEU A 443 -13.31 35.50 -9.30
N TRP A 444 -14.41 34.75 -9.23
CA TRP A 444 -15.06 34.17 -10.40
C TRP A 444 -15.56 35.24 -11.37
N LYS A 445 -16.16 36.32 -10.87
CA LYS A 445 -16.53 37.50 -11.69
C LYS A 445 -15.32 38.17 -12.34
N ALA A 446 -14.13 38.11 -11.73
CA ALA A 446 -12.91 38.60 -12.37
C ALA A 446 -12.50 37.70 -13.55
N VAL A 447 -12.50 36.37 -13.36
CA VAL A 447 -12.24 35.40 -14.43
C VAL A 447 -13.20 35.61 -15.61
N LEU A 448 -14.51 35.72 -15.36
CA LEU A 448 -15.49 35.97 -16.42
C LEU A 448 -15.31 37.30 -17.17
N ARG A 449 -14.76 38.34 -16.51
CA ARG A 449 -14.48 39.62 -17.17
C ARG A 449 -13.30 39.53 -18.14
N ASP A 450 -12.28 38.77 -17.76
CA ASP A 450 -11.05 38.59 -18.53
C ASP A 450 -11.27 37.70 -19.77
N HIS A 451 -12.21 36.76 -19.69
CA HIS A 451 -12.51 35.78 -20.74
C HIS A 451 -13.85 36.04 -21.45
N ARG A 452 -14.29 37.31 -21.58
CA ARG A 452 -15.52 37.63 -22.34
C ARG A 452 -15.38 37.22 -23.82
N GLY A 453 -15.89 36.04 -24.13
CA GLY A 453 -16.02 35.44 -25.47
C GLY A 453 -17.23 34.53 -25.50
#